data_AF-A0A5A7RQS5-F1
#
_entry.id   AF-A0A5A7RQS5-F1
#
_cell.length_a   1.000
_cell.length_b   1.000
_cell.length_c   1.000
_cell.angle_alpha   90.00
_cell.angle_beta   90.00
_cell.angle_gamma   90.00
#
_symmetry.space_group_name_H-M   'P 1'
#
loop_
_entity.id
_entity.type
_entity.pdbx_description
1 polymer ?
#
loop_
_entity_poly.entity_id
_entity_poly.type
_entity_poly.pdbx_seq_one_letter_code
_entity_poly.pdbx_strand_id
1 'polypeptide(L)'
;MSRATRDALIKRGIKKRIAEKLAKDYTLSKLKEISFEELKKKIGEKEAKEVFKKLKREIPKPKKEKKTKKRKVEKVEEKEFSIKKEIEKILKEKNEYLPPAVINDIIERVKKEDIKEIEKIVKKAIEEYNAHLMEPLEACGIVAAQSIGEPGTQMTMRTFHYAGVAEINVTLGLPRLIEIVDARKDPSTPMMTVYLEGGYRMNRELAKKMANMIEITRLINIADVAVDIGNMKIIITPNKKAMERKDIKIEDIVKALKKVAKAEIVEGKDSIEIIPAESKYRELRRLNDEVKNIKIKGIDGIKRAIIRKENNEYVIYT
;
A
#
# COMPACT_ATOMS: atom_id res chain seq x y z
N MET A 1 20.27 13.16 -54.76
CA MET A 1 20.60 11.72 -54.61
C MET A 1 22.10 11.57 -54.44
N SER A 2 22.58 10.95 -53.37
CA SER A 2 24.02 10.80 -53.16
C SER A 2 24.58 9.66 -54.03
N ARG A 3 25.08 9.98 -55.23
CA ARG A 3 25.74 9.02 -56.14
C ARG A 3 26.89 8.28 -55.44
N ALA A 4 27.65 8.99 -54.62
CA ALA A 4 28.74 8.43 -53.82
C ALA A 4 28.29 7.34 -52.84
N THR A 5 27.12 7.49 -52.21
CA THR A 5 26.59 6.48 -51.27
C THR A 5 26.16 5.22 -52.01
N ARG A 6 25.54 5.38 -53.19
CA ARG A 6 25.12 4.28 -54.05
C ARG A 6 26.31 3.45 -54.56
N ASP A 7 27.33 4.12 -55.09
CA ASP A 7 28.48 3.44 -55.69
C ASP A 7 29.34 2.74 -54.64
N ALA A 8 29.42 3.30 -53.42
CA ALA A 8 30.06 2.66 -52.28
C ALA A 8 29.31 1.40 -51.78
N LEU A 9 27.98 1.37 -51.84
CA LEU A 9 27.18 0.19 -51.51
C LEU A 9 27.29 -0.91 -52.60
N ILE A 10 27.37 -0.51 -53.87
CA ILE A 10 27.57 -1.44 -54.99
C ILE A 10 28.99 -2.04 -54.94
N LYS A 11 30.03 -1.26 -54.65
CA LYS A 11 31.40 -1.77 -54.43
C LYS A 11 31.49 -2.78 -53.27
N ARG A 12 30.55 -2.75 -52.31
CA ARG A 12 30.43 -3.72 -51.22
C ARG A 12 29.54 -4.94 -51.56
N GLY A 13 29.12 -5.07 -52.82
CA GLY A 13 28.40 -6.25 -53.33
C GLY A 13 26.90 -6.26 -53.04
N ILE A 14 26.27 -5.10 -52.81
CA ILE A 14 24.81 -4.99 -52.64
C ILE A 14 24.16 -4.77 -54.01
N LYS A 15 23.04 -5.46 -54.29
CA LYS A 15 22.34 -5.36 -55.57
C LYS A 15 21.95 -3.91 -55.87
N LYS A 16 22.19 -3.48 -57.12
CA LYS A 16 22.01 -2.08 -57.60
C LYS A 16 20.63 -1.48 -57.27
N ARG A 17 19.56 -2.29 -57.38
CA ARG A 17 18.18 -1.88 -57.03
C ARG A 17 17.99 -1.55 -55.54
N ILE A 18 18.67 -2.28 -54.64
CA ILE A 18 18.58 -2.07 -53.18
C ILE A 18 19.44 -0.87 -52.77
N ALA A 19 20.64 -0.75 -53.36
CA ALA A 19 21.53 0.38 -53.14
C ALA A 19 20.90 1.72 -53.59
N GLU A 20 20.14 1.72 -54.69
CA GLU A 20 19.38 2.89 -55.14
C GLU A 20 18.25 3.30 -54.19
N LYS A 21 17.49 2.33 -53.65
CA LYS A 21 16.44 2.61 -52.65
C LYS A 21 17.03 3.17 -51.35
N LEU A 22 18.14 2.60 -50.87
CA LEU A 22 18.78 3.05 -49.63
C LEU A 22 19.49 4.40 -49.76
N ALA A 23 20.10 4.70 -50.91
CA ALA A 23 20.81 5.96 -51.15
C ALA A 23 19.88 7.15 -51.45
N LYS A 24 18.58 6.91 -51.66
CA LYS A 24 17.56 7.96 -51.73
C LYS A 24 17.24 8.51 -50.33
N ASP A 25 17.09 7.63 -49.36
CA ASP A 25 16.62 8.00 -48.01
C ASP A 25 17.78 8.24 -47.01
N TYR A 26 18.95 7.65 -47.23
CA TYR A 26 20.04 7.69 -46.24
C TYR A 26 21.42 7.93 -46.86
N THR A 27 22.24 8.69 -46.12
CA THR A 27 23.68 8.83 -46.37
C THR A 27 24.47 7.69 -45.72
N LEU A 28 25.67 7.41 -46.22
CA LEU A 28 26.47 6.26 -45.81
C LEU A 28 26.80 6.22 -44.30
N SER A 29 26.88 7.40 -43.67
CA SER A 29 27.09 7.54 -42.22
C SER A 29 25.84 7.18 -41.41
N LYS A 30 24.65 7.61 -41.84
CA LYS A 30 23.39 7.26 -41.17
C LYS A 30 23.06 5.76 -41.31
N LEU A 31 23.41 5.15 -42.45
CA LEU A 31 23.28 3.69 -42.64
C LEU A 31 24.18 2.87 -41.70
N LYS A 32 25.27 3.46 -41.21
CA LYS A 32 26.13 2.87 -40.18
C LYS A 32 25.58 3.05 -38.77
N GLU A 33 24.41 3.65 -38.54
CA GLU A 33 23.85 3.86 -37.20
C GLU A 33 22.45 3.23 -37.03
N ILE A 34 21.71 3.05 -38.12
CA ILE A 34 20.33 2.54 -38.11
C ILE A 34 20.21 1.11 -37.55
N SER A 35 19.10 0.87 -36.85
CA SER A 35 18.74 -0.37 -36.18
C SER A 35 18.21 -1.44 -37.17
N PHE A 36 18.38 -2.73 -36.83
CA PHE A 36 17.98 -3.85 -37.70
C PHE A 36 16.46 -3.92 -37.95
N GLU A 37 15.65 -3.47 -36.99
CA GLU A 37 14.18 -3.51 -37.07
C GLU A 37 13.60 -2.49 -38.08
N GLU A 38 14.21 -1.31 -38.19
CA GLU A 38 13.79 -0.28 -39.16
C GLU A 38 14.13 -0.70 -40.59
N LEU A 39 15.29 -1.32 -40.80
CA LEU A 39 15.69 -1.86 -42.10
C LEU A 39 14.87 -3.10 -42.49
N LYS A 40 14.50 -3.95 -41.52
CA LYS A 40 13.60 -5.09 -41.73
C LYS A 40 12.23 -4.65 -42.25
N LYS A 41 11.66 -3.56 -41.73
CA LYS A 41 10.35 -3.05 -42.19
C LYS A 41 10.36 -2.54 -43.63
N LYS A 42 11.49 -1.98 -44.11
CA LYS A 42 11.56 -1.38 -45.46
C LYS A 42 11.98 -2.34 -46.58
N ILE A 43 12.83 -3.33 -46.28
CA ILE A 43 13.50 -4.16 -47.31
C ILE A 43 13.31 -5.67 -47.06
N GLY A 44 12.71 -6.04 -45.92
CA GLY A 44 12.47 -7.43 -45.55
C GLY A 44 13.67 -8.09 -44.86
N GLU A 45 13.39 -9.13 -44.05
CA GLU A 45 14.40 -9.74 -43.15
C GLU A 45 15.62 -10.30 -43.84
N LYS A 46 15.45 -10.94 -45.00
CA LYS A 46 16.55 -11.62 -45.71
C LYS A 46 17.54 -10.61 -46.28
N GLU A 47 17.03 -9.53 -46.87
CA GLU A 47 17.84 -8.49 -47.48
C GLU A 47 18.49 -7.58 -46.42
N ALA A 48 17.80 -7.29 -45.31
CA ALA A 48 18.37 -6.58 -44.17
C ALA A 48 19.54 -7.35 -43.52
N LYS A 49 19.45 -8.69 -43.41
CA LYS A 49 20.56 -9.54 -42.93
C LYS A 49 21.76 -9.51 -43.88
N GLU A 50 21.51 -9.51 -45.19
CA GLU A 50 22.58 -9.44 -46.20
C GLU A 50 23.33 -8.10 -46.15
N VAL A 51 22.59 -6.99 -45.97
CA VAL A 51 23.14 -5.64 -45.84
C VAL A 51 23.99 -5.52 -44.56
N PHE A 52 23.52 -6.00 -43.41
CA PHE A 52 24.29 -6.00 -42.16
C PHE A 52 25.57 -6.84 -42.24
N LYS A 53 25.50 -8.03 -42.86
CA LYS A 53 26.65 -8.93 -43.05
C LYS A 53 27.72 -8.29 -43.95
N LYS A 54 27.32 -7.62 -45.03
CA LYS A 54 28.22 -6.93 -45.97
C LYS A 54 28.76 -5.60 -45.43
N LEU A 55 28.07 -4.96 -44.48
CA LEU A 55 28.55 -3.77 -43.75
C LEU A 55 29.48 -4.09 -42.56
N LYS A 56 29.88 -5.36 -42.36
CA LYS A 56 30.70 -5.84 -41.24
C LYS A 56 30.13 -5.47 -39.86
N ARG A 57 28.80 -5.54 -39.70
CA ARG A 57 28.13 -5.39 -38.39
C ARG A 57 27.70 -6.76 -37.87
N GLU A 58 27.95 -7.03 -36.60
CA GLU A 58 27.39 -8.22 -35.94
C GLU A 58 25.86 -8.09 -35.87
N ILE A 59 25.16 -9.13 -36.33
CA ILE A 59 23.71 -9.24 -36.14
C ILE A 59 23.51 -9.37 -34.63
N PRO A 60 22.77 -8.46 -33.96
CA PRO A 60 22.57 -8.57 -32.53
C PRO A 60 21.90 -9.93 -32.23
N LYS A 61 22.63 -10.81 -31.54
CA LYS A 61 22.05 -12.04 -30.98
C LYS A 61 20.96 -11.60 -29.99
N PRO A 62 19.75 -12.17 -30.02
CA PRO A 62 18.71 -11.80 -29.08
C PRO A 62 19.24 -11.99 -27.67
N LYS A 63 19.31 -10.89 -26.90
CA LYS A 63 19.61 -10.94 -25.46
C LYS A 63 18.71 -12.00 -24.84
N LYS A 64 19.32 -12.99 -24.18
CA LYS A 64 18.62 -13.96 -23.33
C LYS A 64 18.05 -13.21 -22.13
N GLU A 65 16.95 -12.48 -22.32
CA GLU A 65 15.99 -12.30 -21.23
C GLU A 65 15.51 -13.69 -20.81
N LYS A 66 15.27 -13.87 -19.50
CA LYS A 66 14.83 -15.10 -18.84
C LYS A 66 13.65 -15.79 -19.55
N LYS A 67 13.94 -16.57 -20.60
CA LYS A 67 12.98 -17.35 -21.41
C LYS A 67 12.45 -18.60 -20.71
N THR A 68 12.92 -18.92 -19.50
CA THR A 68 12.51 -20.11 -18.75
C THR A 68 11.27 -19.91 -17.87
N LYS A 69 10.82 -18.66 -17.64
CA LYS A 69 9.53 -18.40 -16.97
C LYS A 69 8.40 -18.10 -17.97
N LYS A 70 8.59 -17.25 -18.99
CA LYS A 70 7.53 -16.91 -19.97
C LYS A 70 6.95 -18.10 -20.74
N ARG A 71 7.79 -19.02 -21.25
CA ARG A 71 7.30 -20.23 -21.97
C ARG A 71 6.58 -21.26 -21.10
N LYS A 72 6.87 -21.30 -19.79
CA LYS A 72 6.14 -22.16 -18.84
C LYS A 72 4.82 -21.51 -18.44
N VAL A 73 4.80 -20.19 -18.25
CA VAL A 73 3.59 -19.43 -17.95
C VAL A 73 2.61 -19.46 -19.13
N GLU A 74 3.07 -19.24 -20.36
CA GLU A 74 2.23 -19.31 -21.58
C GLU A 74 1.58 -20.70 -21.76
N LYS A 75 2.32 -21.80 -21.58
CA LYS A 75 1.77 -23.17 -21.68
C LYS A 75 0.85 -23.55 -20.52
N VAL A 76 1.02 -22.92 -19.36
CA VAL A 76 0.20 -23.16 -18.18
C VAL A 76 -1.14 -22.42 -18.31
N GLU A 77 -1.12 -21.18 -18.79
CA GLU A 77 -2.31 -20.39 -19.08
C GLU A 77 -3.15 -21.00 -20.21
N GLU A 78 -2.52 -21.55 -21.25
CA GLU A 78 -3.23 -22.26 -22.34
C GLU A 78 -3.95 -23.53 -21.86
N LYS A 79 -3.35 -24.31 -20.96
CA LYS A 79 -3.97 -25.50 -20.37
C LYS A 79 -5.10 -25.13 -19.40
N GLU A 80 -4.92 -24.11 -18.57
CA GLU A 80 -5.95 -23.62 -17.65
C GLU A 80 -7.17 -23.08 -18.39
N PHE A 81 -6.94 -22.34 -19.46
CA PHE A 81 -8.03 -21.82 -20.30
C PHE A 81 -8.78 -22.93 -21.04
N SER A 82 -8.10 -24.03 -21.39
CA SER A 82 -8.71 -25.19 -22.03
C SER A 82 -9.58 -25.99 -21.04
N ILE A 83 -9.05 -26.30 -19.86
CA ILE A 83 -9.77 -27.02 -18.80
C ILE A 83 -10.96 -26.20 -18.30
N LYS A 84 -10.79 -24.89 -18.11
CA LYS A 84 -11.88 -24.00 -17.71
C LYS A 84 -13.02 -24.01 -18.73
N LYS A 85 -12.70 -23.97 -20.03
CA LYS A 85 -13.70 -24.07 -21.09
C LYS A 85 -14.42 -25.41 -21.12
N GLU A 86 -13.72 -26.50 -20.83
CA GLU A 86 -14.33 -27.83 -20.70
C GLU A 86 -15.31 -27.88 -19.53
N ILE A 87 -14.92 -27.37 -18.36
CA ILE A 87 -15.80 -27.27 -17.19
C ILE A 87 -17.01 -26.38 -17.46
N GLU A 88 -16.81 -25.21 -18.09
CA GLU A 88 -17.89 -24.30 -18.46
C GLU A 88 -18.86 -24.92 -19.49
N LYS A 89 -18.37 -25.76 -20.41
CA LYS A 89 -19.24 -26.51 -21.32
C LYS A 89 -20.08 -27.54 -20.57
N ILE A 90 -19.46 -28.32 -19.68
CA ILE A 90 -20.16 -29.33 -18.87
C ILE A 90 -21.23 -28.68 -18.00
N LEU A 91 -20.95 -27.53 -17.40
CA LEU A 91 -21.91 -26.76 -16.61
C LEU A 91 -23.08 -26.24 -17.47
N LYS A 92 -22.80 -25.75 -18.68
CA LYS A 92 -23.84 -25.31 -19.63
C LYS A 92 -24.70 -26.45 -20.14
N GLU A 93 -24.11 -27.60 -20.45
CA GLU A 93 -24.83 -28.79 -20.90
C GLU A 93 -25.79 -29.32 -19.83
N LYS A 94 -25.37 -29.27 -18.56
CA LYS A 94 -26.18 -29.70 -17.42
C LYS A 94 -27.12 -28.63 -16.87
N ASN A 95 -26.97 -27.37 -17.30
CA ASN A 95 -27.69 -26.22 -16.79
C ASN A 95 -27.54 -26.03 -15.25
N GLU A 96 -26.33 -26.28 -14.74
CA GLU A 96 -26.00 -26.29 -13.31
C GLU A 96 -24.98 -25.20 -12.95
N TYR A 97 -24.96 -24.78 -11.69
CA TYR A 97 -24.11 -23.69 -11.22
C TYR A 97 -23.05 -24.17 -10.22
N LEU A 98 -21.82 -23.69 -10.39
CA LEU A 98 -20.74 -23.83 -9.41
C LEU A 98 -20.04 -22.48 -9.18
N PRO A 99 -19.67 -22.14 -7.93
CA PRO A 99 -18.93 -20.91 -7.66
C PRO A 99 -17.56 -20.87 -8.36
N PRO A 100 -17.11 -19.69 -8.84
CA PRO A 100 -15.82 -19.56 -9.53
C PRO A 100 -14.60 -20.01 -8.71
N ALA A 101 -14.65 -19.85 -7.39
CA ALA A 101 -13.58 -20.30 -6.49
C ALA A 101 -13.42 -21.83 -6.53
N VAL A 102 -14.54 -22.56 -6.49
CA VAL A 102 -14.55 -24.03 -6.57
C VAL A 102 -14.03 -24.49 -7.95
N ILE A 103 -14.41 -23.81 -9.02
CA ILE A 103 -13.90 -24.10 -10.37
C ILE A 103 -12.38 -23.92 -10.42
N ASN A 104 -11.86 -22.83 -9.85
CA ASN A 104 -10.42 -22.57 -9.80
C ASN A 104 -9.69 -23.65 -8.98
N ASP A 105 -10.24 -24.07 -7.84
CA ASP A 105 -9.68 -25.15 -7.02
C ASP A 105 -9.64 -26.48 -7.78
N ILE A 106 -10.70 -26.80 -8.54
CA ILE A 106 -10.75 -28.00 -9.39
C ILE A 106 -9.65 -27.93 -10.47
N ILE A 107 -9.49 -26.78 -11.14
CA ILE A 107 -8.45 -26.59 -12.17
C ILE A 107 -7.06 -26.79 -11.56
N GLU A 108 -6.79 -26.22 -10.38
CA GLU A 108 -5.51 -26.39 -9.71
C GLU A 108 -5.21 -27.85 -9.35
N ARG A 109 -6.21 -28.60 -8.88
CA ARG A 109 -6.06 -30.02 -8.51
C ARG A 109 -5.87 -30.91 -9.74
N VAL A 110 -6.70 -30.74 -10.77
CA VAL A 110 -6.58 -31.46 -12.04
C VAL A 110 -5.21 -31.26 -12.68
N LYS A 111 -4.66 -30.05 -12.58
CA LYS A 111 -3.31 -29.72 -13.08
C LYS A 111 -2.18 -30.40 -12.29
N LYS A 112 -2.35 -30.58 -10.97
CA LYS A 112 -1.33 -31.23 -10.12
C LYS A 112 -1.30 -32.74 -10.32
N GLU A 113 -2.46 -33.35 -10.54
CA GLU A 113 -2.63 -34.80 -10.59
C GLU A 113 -2.80 -35.37 -12.01
N ASP A 114 -2.76 -34.52 -13.05
CA ASP A 114 -2.95 -34.88 -14.48
C ASP A 114 -4.18 -35.80 -14.68
N ILE A 115 -5.28 -35.48 -14.00
CA ILE A 115 -6.50 -36.30 -13.98
C ILE A 115 -7.22 -36.17 -15.32
N LYS A 116 -7.44 -37.32 -15.98
CA LYS A 116 -8.19 -37.39 -17.24
C LYS A 116 -9.71 -37.40 -17.05
N GLU A 117 -10.19 -37.75 -15.85
CA GLU A 117 -11.62 -37.88 -15.52
C GLU A 117 -12.25 -36.58 -14.99
N ILE A 118 -12.03 -35.46 -15.70
CA ILE A 118 -12.54 -34.14 -15.29
C ILE A 118 -14.07 -34.14 -15.17
N GLU A 119 -14.76 -34.81 -16.10
CA GLU A 119 -16.22 -34.91 -16.07
C GLU A 119 -16.76 -35.55 -14.79
N LYS A 120 -16.13 -36.60 -14.26
CA LYS A 120 -16.61 -37.28 -13.05
C LYS A 120 -16.43 -36.39 -11.82
N ILE A 121 -15.32 -35.66 -11.74
CA ILE A 121 -15.05 -34.73 -10.65
C ILE A 121 -16.07 -33.60 -10.67
N VAL A 122 -16.32 -33.00 -11.84
CA VAL A 122 -17.31 -31.93 -12.00
C VAL A 122 -18.71 -32.43 -11.67
N LYS A 123 -19.08 -33.63 -12.14
CA LYS A 123 -20.38 -34.26 -11.82
C LYS A 123 -20.55 -34.44 -10.32
N LYS A 124 -19.56 -35.02 -9.64
CA LYS A 124 -19.60 -35.20 -8.19
C LYS A 124 -19.63 -33.86 -7.45
N ALA A 125 -18.87 -32.86 -7.90
CA ALA A 125 -18.89 -31.54 -7.29
C ALA A 125 -20.26 -30.86 -7.41
N ILE A 126 -20.97 -31.04 -8.54
CA ILE A 126 -22.35 -30.57 -8.72
C ILE A 126 -23.28 -31.33 -7.77
N GLU A 127 -23.18 -32.66 -7.70
CA GLU A 127 -24.01 -33.49 -6.81
C GLU A 127 -23.84 -33.06 -5.34
N GLU A 128 -22.60 -32.90 -4.88
CA GLU A 128 -22.30 -32.45 -3.52
C GLU A 128 -22.79 -31.01 -3.29
N TYR A 129 -22.62 -30.11 -4.25
CA TYR A 129 -23.11 -28.73 -4.14
C TYR A 129 -24.63 -28.69 -4.00
N ASN A 130 -25.35 -29.41 -4.86
CA ASN A 130 -26.80 -29.47 -4.87
C ASN A 130 -27.36 -30.18 -3.64
N ALA A 131 -26.68 -31.23 -3.14
CA ALA A 131 -27.08 -31.94 -1.92
C ALA A 131 -26.93 -31.09 -0.64
N HIS A 132 -26.03 -30.10 -0.63
CA HIS A 132 -25.78 -29.22 0.51
C HIS A 132 -26.39 -27.83 0.34
N LEU A 133 -27.31 -27.64 -0.61
CA LEU A 133 -28.10 -26.42 -0.68
C LEU A 133 -28.99 -26.33 0.55
N MET A 134 -29.14 -25.11 1.06
CA MET A 134 -30.06 -24.86 2.17
C MET A 134 -31.49 -25.14 1.72
N GLU A 135 -32.25 -25.86 2.55
CA GLU A 135 -33.66 -26.10 2.28
C GLU A 135 -34.44 -24.77 2.28
N PRO A 136 -35.33 -24.56 1.29
CA PRO A 136 -36.19 -23.38 1.28
C PRO A 136 -37.04 -23.30 2.56
N LEU A 137 -37.29 -22.07 3.03
CA LEU A 137 -38.09 -21.76 4.24
C LEU A 137 -37.46 -22.14 5.58
N GLU A 138 -36.21 -22.59 5.59
CA GLU A 138 -35.46 -22.82 6.83
C GLU A 138 -35.25 -21.52 7.62
N ALA A 139 -35.30 -21.58 8.96
CA ALA A 139 -35.24 -20.43 9.85
C ALA A 139 -33.80 -19.88 10.04
N CYS A 140 -33.15 -19.51 8.93
CA CYS A 140 -31.74 -19.12 8.88
C CYS A 140 -31.37 -18.00 9.87
N GLY A 141 -32.28 -17.04 10.09
CA GLY A 141 -32.06 -15.92 11.02
C GLY A 141 -31.93 -16.36 12.47
N ILE A 142 -32.74 -17.33 12.91
CA ILE A 142 -32.72 -17.82 14.29
C ILE A 142 -31.45 -18.64 14.52
N VAL A 143 -31.15 -19.57 13.60
CA VAL A 143 -29.96 -20.41 13.67
C VAL A 143 -28.69 -19.54 13.64
N ALA A 144 -28.63 -18.52 12.77
CA ALA A 144 -27.50 -17.60 12.70
C ALA A 144 -27.34 -16.77 13.99
N ALA A 145 -28.44 -16.26 14.55
CA ALA A 145 -28.41 -15.48 15.79
C ALA A 145 -27.90 -16.32 16.97
N GLN A 146 -28.37 -17.57 17.11
CA GLN A 146 -27.87 -18.51 18.13
C GLN A 146 -26.39 -18.85 17.90
N SER A 147 -26.01 -19.18 16.66
CA SER A 147 -24.63 -19.56 16.31
C SER A 147 -23.60 -18.46 16.62
N ILE A 148 -23.99 -17.18 16.47
CA ILE A 148 -23.13 -16.04 16.82
C ILE A 148 -23.17 -15.75 18.34
N GLY A 149 -24.34 -15.90 18.98
CA GLY A 149 -24.56 -15.55 20.38
C GLY A 149 -24.01 -16.57 21.39
N GLU A 150 -24.10 -17.87 21.10
CA GLU A 150 -23.68 -18.94 22.00
C GLU A 150 -22.18 -18.86 22.37
N PRO A 151 -21.24 -18.67 21.40
CA PRO A 151 -19.83 -18.47 21.73
C PRO A 151 -19.57 -17.21 22.55
N GLY A 152 -20.45 -16.21 22.50
CA GLY A 152 -20.34 -14.97 23.25
C GLY A 152 -20.29 -15.21 24.77
N THR A 153 -21.04 -16.20 25.25
CA THR A 153 -21.03 -16.61 26.67
C THR A 153 -19.70 -17.27 27.08
N GLN A 154 -18.99 -17.87 26.13
CA GLN A 154 -17.69 -18.52 26.34
C GLN A 154 -16.51 -17.57 26.13
N MET A 155 -16.74 -16.37 25.62
CA MET A 155 -15.71 -15.36 25.31
C MET A 155 -15.20 -14.58 26.54
N THR A 156 -15.27 -15.14 27.75
CA THR A 156 -15.07 -14.39 28.99
C THR A 156 -13.63 -13.96 29.25
N MET A 157 -12.59 -14.69 28.81
CA MET A 157 -11.19 -14.38 29.19
C MET A 157 -10.11 -14.83 28.18
N ARG A 158 -10.38 -14.89 26.86
CA ARG A 158 -9.28 -15.07 25.90
C ARG A 158 -8.59 -13.72 25.66
N THR A 159 -7.43 -13.55 26.30
CA THR A 159 -6.35 -12.59 26.02
C THR A 159 -6.30 -11.28 26.83
N PHE A 160 -5.51 -11.27 27.90
CA PHE A 160 -4.87 -10.04 28.43
C PHE A 160 -3.35 -10.11 28.47
N HIS A 161 -2.72 -11.16 27.93
CA HIS A 161 -1.27 -11.27 27.86
C HIS A 161 -0.82 -11.52 26.42
N TYR A 162 -0.99 -10.51 25.55
CA TYR A 162 -0.20 -10.46 24.32
C TYR A 162 1.24 -10.11 24.71
N ALA A 163 2.06 -11.13 24.90
CA ALA A 163 3.50 -10.97 25.04
C ALA A 163 4.06 -10.39 23.73
N GLY A 164 4.46 -9.12 23.73
CA GLY A 164 5.34 -8.60 22.69
C GLY A 164 5.18 -7.14 22.26
N VAL A 165 4.05 -6.47 22.49
CA VAL A 165 3.90 -5.04 22.17
C VAL A 165 2.96 -4.37 23.18
N ALA A 166 3.53 -3.72 24.20
CA ALA A 166 2.83 -3.18 25.36
C ALA A 166 1.89 -1.97 25.09
N GLU A 167 1.48 -1.71 23.85
CA GLU A 167 1.01 -0.37 23.46
C GLU A 167 -0.30 -0.30 22.68
N ILE A 168 -0.91 -1.43 22.31
CA ILE A 168 -2.20 -1.44 21.62
C ILE A 168 -3.27 -1.97 22.58
N ASN A 169 -3.91 -1.05 23.30
CA ASN A 169 -5.09 -1.34 24.11
C ASN A 169 -6.28 -1.53 23.16
N VAL A 170 -6.42 -2.75 22.62
CA VAL A 170 -7.60 -3.11 21.82
C VAL A 170 -8.66 -3.66 22.76
N THR A 171 -9.88 -3.12 22.71
CA THR A 171 -11.04 -3.85 23.24
C THR A 171 -11.23 -5.11 22.39
N LEU A 172 -10.61 -6.22 22.79
CA LEU A 172 -10.81 -7.52 22.14
C LEU A 172 -11.95 -8.27 22.83
N GLY A 173 -12.69 -9.06 22.06
CA GLY A 173 -13.71 -9.97 22.57
C GLY A 173 -15.15 -9.45 22.51
N LEU A 174 -15.96 -9.88 23.47
CA LEU A 174 -17.40 -9.63 23.50
C LEU A 174 -17.80 -8.15 23.50
N PRO A 175 -17.14 -7.23 24.25
CA PRO A 175 -17.52 -5.82 24.22
C PRO A 175 -17.45 -5.22 22.82
N ARG A 176 -16.46 -5.62 22.01
CA ARG A 176 -16.31 -5.12 20.64
C ARG A 176 -17.38 -5.67 19.70
N LEU A 177 -17.78 -6.92 19.88
CA LEU A 177 -18.90 -7.51 19.13
C LEU A 177 -20.19 -6.70 19.39
N ILE A 178 -20.46 -6.38 20.66
CA ILE A 178 -21.63 -5.56 21.06
C ILE A 178 -21.54 -4.17 20.42
N GLU A 179 -20.39 -3.50 20.47
CA GLU A 179 -20.23 -2.18 19.83
C GLU A 179 -20.58 -2.17 18.33
N ILE A 180 -20.18 -3.23 17.61
CA ILE A 180 -20.41 -3.37 16.17
C ILE A 180 -21.88 -3.68 15.88
N VAL A 181 -22.48 -4.62 16.61
CA VAL A 181 -23.89 -5.02 16.43
C VAL A 181 -24.84 -3.87 16.79
N ASP A 182 -24.55 -3.13 17.86
CA ASP A 182 -25.34 -1.96 18.30
C ASP A 182 -25.10 -0.71 17.43
N ALA A 183 -24.18 -0.78 16.45
CA ALA A 183 -23.79 0.35 15.61
C ALA A 183 -23.46 1.63 16.41
N ARG A 184 -22.67 1.50 17.49
CA ARG A 184 -22.34 2.64 18.35
C ARG A 184 -21.60 3.72 17.57
N LYS A 185 -22.03 4.98 17.76
CA LYS A 185 -21.42 6.16 17.11
C LYS A 185 -19.95 6.35 17.48
N ASP A 186 -19.64 6.23 18.77
CA ASP A 186 -18.30 6.43 19.32
C ASP A 186 -17.80 5.12 19.95
N PRO A 187 -16.91 4.36 19.28
CA PRO A 187 -16.34 3.13 19.84
C PRO A 187 -15.34 3.45 20.96
N SER A 188 -15.19 2.53 21.91
CA SER A 188 -14.35 2.76 23.10
C SER A 188 -12.86 2.88 22.77
N THR A 189 -12.36 2.05 21.85
CA THR A 189 -10.97 2.10 21.34
C THR A 189 -10.97 2.11 19.80
N PRO A 190 -11.14 3.28 19.15
CA PRO A 190 -10.98 3.39 17.71
C PRO A 190 -9.53 3.13 17.34
N MET A 191 -9.32 2.42 16.24
CA MET A 191 -8.00 2.21 15.67
C MET A 191 -8.05 2.39 14.16
N MET A 192 -6.98 2.93 13.60
CA MET A 192 -6.82 3.02 12.15
C MET A 192 -5.48 2.45 11.72
N THR A 193 -5.48 1.80 10.57
CA THR A 193 -4.27 1.34 9.89
C THR A 193 -4.03 2.25 8.70
N VAL A 194 -2.97 3.05 8.77
CA VAL A 194 -2.60 4.05 7.78
C VAL A 194 -1.42 3.52 6.97
N TYR A 195 -1.68 3.22 5.70
CA TYR A 195 -0.66 2.82 4.74
C TYR A 195 0.03 4.05 4.14
N LEU A 196 1.34 3.97 3.99
CA LEU A 196 2.16 5.05 3.44
C LEU A 196 2.46 4.79 1.95
N GLU A 197 2.45 5.86 1.16
CA GLU A 197 2.71 5.79 -0.29
C GLU A 197 4.18 6.04 -0.65
N GLY A 198 4.62 5.47 -1.78
CA GLY A 198 5.91 5.77 -2.40
C GLY A 198 7.12 5.55 -1.47
N GLY A 199 7.99 6.57 -1.37
CA GLY A 199 9.22 6.52 -0.57
C GLY A 199 9.00 6.46 0.94
N TYR A 200 7.84 6.91 1.43
CA TYR A 200 7.49 6.86 2.85
C TYR A 200 7.28 5.42 3.34
N ARG A 201 6.85 4.52 2.44
CA ARG A 201 6.61 3.11 2.73
C ARG A 201 7.87 2.33 3.07
N MET A 202 9.01 2.73 2.52
CA MET A 202 10.28 1.99 2.62
C MET A 202 11.26 2.62 3.61
N ASN A 203 11.05 3.89 3.99
CA ASN A 203 11.97 4.63 4.84
C ASN A 203 11.38 4.89 6.23
N ARG A 204 12.03 4.33 7.26
CA ARG A 204 11.64 4.48 8.67
C ARG A 204 11.64 5.93 9.14
N GLU A 205 12.61 6.74 8.72
CA GLU A 205 12.71 8.13 9.18
C GLU A 205 11.57 8.99 8.64
N LEU A 206 11.20 8.77 7.38
CA LEU A 206 10.08 9.45 6.75
C LEU A 206 8.75 9.00 7.36
N ALA A 207 8.59 7.70 7.63
CA ALA A 207 7.44 7.18 8.37
C ALA A 207 7.34 7.77 9.78
N LYS A 208 8.49 7.96 10.47
CA LYS A 208 8.55 8.61 11.79
C LYS A 208 8.09 10.06 11.75
N LYS A 209 8.55 10.81 10.75
CA LYS A 209 8.08 12.20 10.54
C LYS A 209 6.58 12.24 10.32
N MET A 210 6.01 11.30 9.55
CA MET A 210 4.56 11.20 9.36
C MET A 210 3.82 10.84 10.64
N ALA A 211 4.28 9.85 11.40
CA ALA A 211 3.69 9.49 12.69
C ALA A 211 3.66 10.70 13.65
N ASN A 212 4.77 11.44 13.74
CA ASN A 212 4.88 12.66 14.55
C ASN A 212 3.96 13.80 14.07
N MET A 213 3.60 13.83 12.78
CA MET A 213 2.65 14.81 12.23
C MET A 213 1.19 14.43 12.46
N ILE A 214 0.91 13.13 12.58
CA ILE A 214 -0.44 12.61 12.80
C ILE A 214 -0.78 12.63 14.30
N GLU A 215 0.16 12.21 15.16
CA GLU A 215 -0.02 12.15 16.61
C GLU A 215 -0.28 13.54 17.22
N ILE A 216 -1.39 13.66 17.96
CA ILE A 216 -1.69 14.90 18.68
C ILE A 216 -0.65 15.15 19.78
N THR A 217 -0.04 16.32 19.71
CA THR A 217 0.91 16.76 20.73
C THR A 217 0.37 18.01 21.39
N ARG A 218 -0.02 17.83 22.65
CA ARG A 218 -0.39 18.92 23.56
C ARG A 218 0.82 19.40 24.35
N LEU A 219 0.74 20.60 24.92
CA LEU A 219 1.82 21.15 25.74
C LEU A 219 2.20 20.24 26.91
N ILE A 220 1.22 19.66 27.60
CA ILE A 220 1.43 18.70 28.69
C ILE A 220 2.29 17.48 28.32
N ASN A 221 2.36 17.11 27.04
CA ASN A 221 3.16 15.96 26.58
C ASN A 221 4.64 16.31 26.38
N ILE A 222 4.99 17.60 26.33
CA ILE A 222 6.33 18.06 25.96
C ILE A 222 6.93 19.09 26.93
N ALA A 223 6.16 19.64 27.85
CA ALA A 223 6.63 20.62 28.82
C ALA A 223 5.95 20.42 30.17
N ASP A 224 6.69 20.75 31.24
CA ASP A 224 6.13 20.87 32.58
C ASP A 224 5.56 22.28 32.75
N VAL A 225 4.40 22.39 33.40
CA VAL A 225 3.67 23.64 33.57
C VAL A 225 3.46 23.88 35.06
N ALA A 226 4.26 24.78 35.62
CA ALA A 226 4.19 25.20 37.00
C ALA A 226 3.49 26.56 37.11
N VAL A 227 2.80 26.77 38.22
CA VAL A 227 2.13 28.03 38.53
C VAL A 227 2.86 28.67 39.71
N ASP A 228 3.33 29.90 39.51
CA ASP A 228 3.85 30.75 40.58
C ASP A 228 2.75 31.72 41.03
N ILE A 229 2.20 31.45 42.21
CA ILE A 229 1.13 32.26 42.81
C ILE A 229 1.68 33.59 43.33
N GLY A 230 2.95 33.63 43.78
CA GLY A 230 3.56 34.83 44.37
C GLY A 230 3.79 35.92 43.32
N ASN A 231 4.26 35.52 42.15
CA ASN A 231 4.48 36.44 41.03
C ASN A 231 3.32 36.49 40.03
N MET A 232 2.24 35.72 40.26
CA MET A 232 1.12 35.56 39.32
C MET A 232 1.57 35.19 37.90
N LYS A 233 2.48 34.21 37.79
CA LYS A 233 3.01 33.76 36.49
C LYS A 233 2.83 32.27 36.28
N ILE A 234 2.80 31.85 35.03
CA ILE A 234 2.88 30.44 34.65
C ILE A 234 4.26 30.22 34.05
N ILE A 235 4.99 29.24 34.60
CA ILE A 235 6.32 28.86 34.15
C ILE A 235 6.19 27.55 33.38
N ILE A 236 6.57 27.58 32.11
CA ILE A 236 6.59 26.42 31.23
C ILE A 236 8.06 26.03 31.04
N THR A 237 8.39 24.79 31.40
CA THR A 237 9.73 24.24 31.23
C THR A 237 9.69 23.15 30.16
N PRO A 238 10.10 23.44 28.91
CA PRO A 238 10.07 22.46 27.83
C PRO A 238 11.08 21.34 28.05
N ASN A 239 10.65 20.10 27.83
CA ASN A 239 11.52 18.93 27.91
C ASN A 239 12.20 18.69 26.56
N LYS A 240 13.50 19.03 26.48
CA LYS A 240 14.32 18.91 25.26
C LYS A 240 14.25 17.51 24.63
N LYS A 241 14.26 16.44 25.44
CA LYS A 241 14.17 15.05 24.93
C LYS A 241 12.82 14.74 24.27
N ALA A 242 11.72 15.25 24.83
CA ALA A 242 10.38 15.04 24.28
C ALA A 242 10.19 15.83 22.98
N MET A 243 10.72 17.05 22.93
CA MET A 243 10.70 17.92 21.75
C MET A 243 11.50 17.33 20.58
N GLU A 244 12.70 16.80 20.82
CA GLU A 244 13.52 16.14 19.80
C GLU A 244 12.83 14.90 19.23
N ARG A 245 12.18 14.09 20.07
CA ARG A 245 11.47 12.88 19.60
C ARG A 245 10.32 13.20 18.66
N LYS A 246 9.63 14.33 18.91
CA LYS A 246 8.43 14.76 18.19
C LYS A 246 8.70 15.77 17.07
N ASP A 247 9.96 16.13 16.84
CA ASP A 247 10.40 17.15 15.88
C ASP A 247 9.64 18.48 16.08
N ILE A 248 9.66 19.00 17.32
CA ILE A 248 9.02 20.27 17.70
C ILE A 248 10.09 21.27 18.11
N LYS A 249 9.98 22.51 17.61
CA LYS A 249 10.86 23.62 18.00
C LYS A 249 10.19 24.50 19.06
N ILE A 250 11.00 25.23 19.83
CA ILE A 250 10.51 26.20 20.82
C ILE A 250 9.62 27.27 20.14
N GLU A 251 9.99 27.69 18.93
CA GLU A 251 9.18 28.61 18.10
C GLU A 251 7.74 28.14 17.88
N ASP A 252 7.51 26.83 17.71
CA ASP A 252 6.19 26.27 17.47
C ASP A 252 5.33 26.35 18.75
N ILE A 253 5.96 26.16 19.91
CA ILE A 253 5.32 26.32 21.22
C ILE A 253 4.90 27.78 21.41
N VAL A 254 5.81 28.72 21.18
CA VAL A 254 5.54 30.16 21.29
C VAL A 254 4.39 30.58 20.37
N LYS A 255 4.40 30.13 19.10
CA LYS A 255 3.32 30.40 18.14
C LYS A 255 1.98 29.85 18.63
N ALA A 256 1.96 28.69 19.25
CA ALA A 256 0.74 28.09 19.80
C ALA A 256 0.24 28.87 21.03
N LEU A 257 1.15 29.28 21.93
CA LEU A 257 0.83 30.07 23.12
C LEU A 257 0.28 31.46 22.76
N LYS A 258 0.87 32.15 21.77
CA LYS A 258 0.42 33.47 21.30
C LYS A 258 -1.02 33.48 20.76
N LYS A 259 -1.52 32.34 20.26
CA LYS A 259 -2.90 32.24 19.73
C LYS A 259 -3.97 32.21 20.82
N VAL A 260 -3.61 31.78 22.03
CA VAL A 260 -4.57 31.48 23.09
C VAL A 260 -4.44 32.46 24.24
N ALA A 261 -3.20 32.84 24.58
CA ALA A 261 -2.96 33.70 25.72
C ALA A 261 -3.11 35.18 25.32
N LYS A 262 -4.14 35.87 25.85
CA LYS A 262 -4.16 37.34 25.97
C LYS A 262 -3.20 37.79 27.09
N ALA A 263 -1.96 37.32 27.02
CA ALA A 263 -0.99 37.42 28.10
C ALA A 263 0.37 37.78 27.50
N GLU A 264 1.21 38.45 28.30
CA GLU A 264 2.59 38.68 27.91
C GLU A 264 3.38 37.38 28.04
N ILE A 265 4.09 37.03 26.97
CA ILE A 265 4.94 35.84 26.92
C ILE A 265 6.37 36.32 26.93
N VAL A 266 7.11 35.96 27.98
CA VAL A 266 8.53 36.27 28.12
C VAL A 266 9.31 34.97 27.87
N GLU A 267 10.14 34.98 26.83
CA GLU A 267 11.00 33.86 26.47
C GLU A 267 12.31 33.95 27.24
N GLY A 268 12.53 33.02 28.17
CA GLY A 268 13.83 32.78 28.79
C GLY A 268 14.69 31.81 27.99
N LYS A 269 15.92 31.54 28.46
CA LYS A 269 16.85 30.61 27.78
C LYS A 269 16.38 29.14 27.81
N ASP A 270 15.73 28.73 28.90
CA ASP A 270 15.28 27.34 29.13
C ASP A 270 13.82 27.23 29.59
N SER A 271 13.14 28.36 29.80
CA SER A 271 11.75 28.42 30.27
C SER A 271 10.98 29.51 29.52
N ILE A 272 9.67 29.33 29.43
CA ILE A 272 8.73 30.33 28.90
C ILE A 272 7.86 30.78 30.06
N GLU A 273 7.83 32.08 30.32
CA GLU A 273 6.95 32.67 31.32
C GLU A 273 5.73 33.29 30.65
N ILE A 274 4.55 33.04 31.22
CA ILE A 274 3.30 33.68 30.81
C ILE A 274 2.79 34.54 31.97
N ILE A 275 2.59 35.82 31.71
CA ILE A 275 2.09 36.81 32.65
C ILE A 275 0.66 37.19 32.22
N PRO A 276 -0.38 36.79 32.98
CA PRO A 276 -1.76 37.15 32.69
C PRO A 276 -1.96 38.68 32.73
N ALA A 277 -2.84 39.20 31.87
CA ALA A 277 -3.18 40.63 31.85
C ALA A 277 -3.92 41.09 33.13
N GLU A 278 -4.71 40.22 33.78
CA GLU A 278 -5.31 40.52 35.08
C GLU A 278 -4.74 39.63 36.19
N SER A 279 -4.36 40.23 37.31
CA SER A 279 -3.79 39.57 38.49
C SER A 279 -4.85 38.88 39.36
N LYS A 280 -5.86 38.24 38.74
CA LYS A 280 -6.90 37.49 39.45
C LYS A 280 -6.57 36.00 39.45
N TYR A 281 -6.60 35.38 40.64
CA TYR A 281 -6.36 33.94 40.79
C TYR A 281 -7.25 33.07 39.89
N ARG A 282 -8.52 33.47 39.72
CA ARG A 282 -9.47 32.75 38.85
C ARG A 282 -9.05 32.73 37.38
N GLU A 283 -8.46 33.81 36.89
CA GLU A 283 -8.00 33.92 35.51
C GLU A 283 -6.72 33.15 35.31
N LEU A 284 -5.80 33.24 36.27
CA LEU A 284 -4.57 32.45 36.24
C LEU A 284 -4.86 30.93 36.25
N ARG A 285 -5.88 30.47 36.98
CA ARG A 285 -6.32 29.07 36.91
C ARG A 285 -6.90 28.70 35.54
N ARG A 286 -7.78 29.53 34.97
CA ARG A 286 -8.34 29.31 33.63
C ARG A 286 -7.25 29.26 32.56
N LEU A 287 -6.33 30.23 32.60
CA LEU A 287 -5.20 30.31 31.69
C LEU A 287 -4.32 29.06 31.80
N ASN A 288 -4.06 28.56 33.02
CA ASN A 288 -3.31 27.33 33.23
C ASN A 288 -3.97 26.10 32.60
N ASP A 289 -5.29 25.95 32.75
CA ASP A 289 -6.03 24.83 32.16
C ASP A 289 -6.06 24.90 30.63
N GLU A 290 -6.15 26.09 30.06
CA GLU A 290 -6.04 26.34 28.62
C GLU A 290 -4.63 26.05 28.10
N VAL A 291 -3.60 26.59 28.74
CA VAL A 291 -2.19 26.43 28.38
C VAL A 291 -1.79 24.94 28.39
N LYS A 292 -2.19 24.17 29.42
CA LYS A 292 -1.89 22.73 29.48
C LYS A 292 -2.45 21.93 28.32
N ASN A 293 -3.64 22.31 27.84
CA ASN A 293 -4.38 21.59 26.80
C ASN A 293 -4.18 22.14 25.39
N ILE A 294 -3.37 23.19 25.22
CA ILE A 294 -3.03 23.74 23.91
C ILE A 294 -2.47 22.64 23.00
N LYS A 295 -3.05 22.59 21.81
CA LYS A 295 -2.57 21.77 20.71
C LYS A 295 -1.42 22.50 20.01
N ILE A 296 -0.29 21.82 19.89
CA ILE A 296 0.90 22.35 19.23
C ILE A 296 1.00 21.79 17.81
N LYS A 297 0.81 20.48 17.67
CA LYS A 297 0.92 19.74 16.41
C LYS A 297 0.00 18.53 16.43
N GLY A 298 -0.36 18.00 15.25
CA GLY A 298 -1.13 16.77 15.12
C GLY A 298 -2.56 16.96 14.63
N ILE A 299 -3.26 15.84 14.45
CA ILE A 299 -4.67 15.80 14.05
C ILE A 299 -5.52 15.59 15.30
N ASP A 300 -6.69 16.24 15.37
CA ASP A 300 -7.59 16.04 16.51
C ASP A 300 -8.17 14.63 16.52
N GLY A 301 -8.25 14.03 17.70
CA GLY A 301 -8.77 12.67 17.89
C GLY A 301 -7.69 11.57 17.89
N ILE A 302 -6.52 11.80 17.27
CA ILE A 302 -5.46 10.79 17.21
C ILE A 302 -4.48 10.93 18.37
N LYS A 303 -4.65 10.10 19.40
CA LYS A 303 -3.86 10.18 20.64
C LYS A 303 -2.44 9.64 20.50
N ARG A 304 -2.23 8.63 19.67
CA ARG A 304 -0.95 7.91 19.54
C ARG A 304 -0.75 7.46 18.10
N ALA A 305 0.49 7.43 17.62
CA ALA A 305 0.82 6.84 16.33
C ALA A 305 2.02 5.87 16.47
N ILE A 306 1.79 4.59 16.20
CA ILE A 306 2.79 3.52 16.33
C ILE A 306 3.17 3.03 14.94
N ILE A 307 4.47 2.94 14.67
CA ILE A 307 4.97 2.48 13.37
C ILE A 307 5.33 1.00 13.48
N ARG A 308 4.79 0.19 12.57
CA ARG A 308 5.12 -1.23 12.43
C ARG A 308 5.66 -1.50 11.03
N LYS A 309 6.52 -2.51 10.91
CA LYS A 309 6.97 -3.02 9.61
C LYS A 309 6.22 -4.30 9.28
N GLU A 310 5.42 -4.30 8.23
CA GLU A 310 4.66 -5.45 7.73
C GLU A 310 5.03 -5.69 6.26
N ASN A 311 5.36 -6.93 5.88
CA ASN A 311 5.66 -7.30 4.48
C ASN A 311 6.71 -6.39 3.78
N ASN A 312 7.72 -5.95 4.53
CA ASN A 312 8.74 -4.96 4.11
C ASN A 312 8.26 -3.52 3.91
N GLU A 313 7.07 -3.18 4.40
CA GLU A 313 6.45 -1.86 4.34
C GLU A 313 6.31 -1.28 5.74
N TYR A 314 6.48 0.03 5.90
CA TYR A 314 6.14 0.73 7.13
C TYR A 314 4.67 1.16 7.09
N VAL A 315 3.94 0.78 8.13
CA VAL A 315 2.52 1.07 8.34
C VAL A 315 2.38 1.77 9.69
N ILE A 316 1.47 2.75 9.77
CA ILE A 316 1.20 3.50 11.00
C ILE A 316 -0.14 3.02 11.58
N TYR A 317 -0.15 2.67 12.85
CA TYR A 317 -1.34 2.38 13.63
C TYR A 317 -1.64 3.56 14.55
N THR A 318 -2.87 4.04 14.53
CA THR A 318 -3.33 5.16 15.37
C THR A 318 -4.46 4.74 16.28
#